data_AF-A0A094B474-F1
#
_entry.id   AF-A0A094B474-F1
#
_cell.length_a   1.000
_cell.length_b   1.000
_cell.length_c   1.000
_cell.angle_alpha   90.00
_cell.angle_beta   90.00
_cell.angle_gamma   90.00
#
_symmetry.space_group_name_H-M   'P 1'
#
loop_
_entity.id
_entity.type
_entity.pdbx_description
1 polymer ?
#
loop_
_entity_poly.entity_id
_entity_poly.type
_entity_poly.pdbx_seq_one_letter_code
_entity_poly.pdbx_strand_id
1 'polypeptide(L)'
;MAAAVAHTHFVAHTYHMDIKPGNFLLDEERNLVLIDWEQSGAPVTTAAPEIDGTWDVQEIPMEGQRNTLQYTKYTGPERRNMPINTPGNNGWNVWNVFLEWGKECPKELELAEVFSLGRSMWMLLRQPDFDSFDDVTCTEDLVEDWDLADDIPEHWKRVVQDCLHHDPNTRIGLGELVDFWDNEKEAMGKDNVHR
;
A
#
# COMPACT_ATOMS: atom_id res chain seq x y z
N MET A 1 -6.88 7.61 6.12
CA MET A 1 -6.44 6.63 5.08
C MET A 1 -6.21 5.26 5.70
N ALA A 2 -5.22 5.07 6.59
CA ALA A 2 -4.91 3.77 7.22
C ALA A 2 -6.13 3.07 7.82
N ALA A 3 -6.96 3.78 8.61
CA ALA A 3 -8.17 3.20 9.21
C ALA A 3 -9.18 2.66 8.18
N ALA A 4 -9.32 3.31 7.02
CA ALA A 4 -10.24 2.86 5.96
C ALA A 4 -9.76 1.53 5.37
N VAL A 5 -8.46 1.43 5.04
CA VAL A 5 -7.86 0.19 4.52
C VAL A 5 -7.84 -0.90 5.58
N ALA A 6 -7.57 -0.57 6.85
CA ALA A 6 -7.64 -1.52 7.96
C ALA A 6 -9.04 -2.14 8.08
N HIS A 7 -10.09 -1.33 7.92
CA HIS A 7 -11.46 -1.83 7.87
C HIS A 7 -11.69 -2.76 6.66
N THR A 8 -11.13 -2.42 5.49
CA THR A 8 -11.18 -3.26 4.29
C THR A 8 -10.65 -4.67 4.54
N HIS A 9 -9.49 -4.79 5.19
CA HIS A 9 -8.85 -6.08 5.46
C HIS A 9 -9.46 -6.83 6.66
N PHE A 10 -9.60 -6.14 7.79
CA PHE A 10 -9.89 -6.81 9.07
C PHE A 10 -11.38 -6.94 9.37
N VAL A 11 -12.24 -6.16 8.69
CA VAL A 11 -13.70 -6.21 8.90
C VAL A 11 -14.41 -6.69 7.64
N ALA A 12 -14.12 -6.10 6.49
CA ALA A 12 -14.75 -6.49 5.23
C ALA A 12 -14.11 -7.72 4.58
N HIS A 13 -12.90 -8.10 5.01
CA HIS A 13 -12.14 -9.25 4.49
C HIS A 13 -12.00 -9.21 2.96
N THR A 14 -11.67 -8.03 2.44
CA THR A 14 -11.46 -7.76 1.01
C THR A 14 -10.24 -6.85 0.84
N TYR A 15 -10.01 -6.39 -0.39
CA TYR A 15 -8.94 -5.48 -0.79
C TYR A 15 -9.42 -4.45 -1.82
N HIS A 16 -8.60 -3.44 -2.07
CA HIS A 16 -8.90 -2.30 -2.94
C HIS A 16 -8.12 -2.32 -4.26
N MET A 17 -6.86 -2.77 -4.26
CA MET A 17 -5.92 -2.84 -5.40
C MET A 17 -5.44 -1.48 -5.96
N ASP A 18 -6.27 -0.44 -5.94
CA ASP A 18 -5.95 0.90 -6.47
C ASP A 18 -5.87 1.97 -5.35
N ILE A 19 -4.99 1.78 -4.36
CA ILE A 19 -4.80 2.79 -3.30
C ILE A 19 -3.89 3.90 -3.82
N LYS A 20 -4.45 5.10 -3.96
CA LYS A 20 -3.76 6.34 -4.36
C LYS A 20 -4.46 7.57 -3.77
N PRO A 21 -3.80 8.73 -3.67
CA PRO A 21 -4.42 9.95 -3.13
C PRO A 21 -5.75 10.30 -3.81
N GLY A 22 -5.86 10.11 -5.13
CA GLY A 22 -7.06 10.42 -5.91
C GLY A 22 -8.31 9.61 -5.54
N ASN A 23 -8.15 8.46 -4.86
CA ASN A 23 -9.26 7.59 -4.45
C ASN A 23 -9.71 7.85 -3.01
N PHE A 24 -9.17 8.88 -2.36
CA PHE A 24 -9.67 9.37 -1.08
C PHE A 24 -10.35 10.72 -1.27
N LEU A 25 -11.67 10.76 -1.09
CA LEU A 25 -12.46 11.99 -1.14
C LEU A 25 -12.72 12.53 0.26
N LEU A 26 -12.99 13.83 0.35
CA LEU A 26 -13.50 14.47 1.56
C LEU A 26 -15.02 14.59 1.47
N ASP A 27 -15.72 14.14 2.51
CA ASP A 27 -17.15 14.41 2.66
C ASP A 27 -17.41 15.83 3.24
N GLU A 28 -18.68 16.17 3.47
CA GLU A 28 -19.09 17.47 4.02
C GLU A 28 -18.54 17.75 5.43
N GLU A 29 -18.26 16.69 6.19
CA GLU A 29 -17.69 16.75 7.54
C GLU A 29 -16.16 16.69 7.55
N ARG A 30 -15.53 16.65 6.35
CA ARG A 30 -14.09 16.50 6.12
C ARG A 30 -13.55 15.14 6.57
N ASN A 31 -14.38 14.11 6.63
CA ASN A 31 -13.90 12.74 6.75
C ASN A 31 -13.36 12.26 5.40
N LEU A 32 -12.31 11.43 5.44
CA LEU A 32 -11.78 10.77 4.25
C LEU A 32 -12.60 9.51 3.93
N VAL A 33 -13.08 9.41 2.69
CA VAL A 33 -13.86 8.28 2.16
C VAL A 33 -13.06 7.61 1.04
N LEU A 34 -12.84 6.29 1.16
CA LEU A 34 -12.19 5.46 0.14
C LEU A 34 -13.22 5.01 -0.93
N ILE A 35 -12.93 5.27 -2.19
CA ILE A 35 -13.82 5.05 -3.35
C ILE A 35 -13.11 4.26 -4.47
N ASP A 36 -13.84 3.96 -5.55
CA ASP A 36 -13.31 3.32 -6.78
C ASP A 36 -12.96 1.83 -6.59
N TRP A 37 -13.98 1.07 -6.16
CA TRP A 37 -13.89 -0.35 -5.79
C TRP A 37 -13.99 -1.29 -7.00
N GLU A 38 -14.28 -0.77 -8.19
CA GLU A 38 -14.49 -1.53 -9.41
C GLU A 38 -13.19 -1.85 -10.19
N GLN A 39 -12.05 -1.35 -9.73
CA GLN A 39 -10.80 -1.48 -10.49
C GLN A 39 -10.18 -2.87 -10.41
N SER A 40 -9.49 -3.22 -11.50
CA SER A 40 -8.76 -4.49 -11.67
C SER A 40 -7.28 -4.29 -11.97
N GLY A 41 -6.79 -3.06 -11.81
CA GLY A 41 -5.40 -2.69 -12.01
C GLY A 41 -4.84 -1.96 -10.81
N ALA A 42 -3.55 -2.11 -10.58
CA ALA A 42 -2.80 -1.28 -9.65
C ALA A 42 -2.08 -0.17 -10.42
N PRO A 43 -2.01 1.07 -9.89
CA PRO A 43 -1.29 2.15 -10.52
C PRO A 43 0.21 1.98 -10.28
N VAL A 44 1.02 2.11 -11.34
CA VAL A 44 2.48 1.92 -11.27
C VAL A 44 3.13 2.84 -10.23
N THR A 45 2.53 4.01 -9.97
CA THR A 45 3.08 5.01 -9.04
C THR A 45 2.90 4.69 -7.57
N THR A 46 2.00 3.77 -7.21
CA THR A 46 1.79 3.36 -5.80
C THR A 46 1.83 1.85 -5.58
N ALA A 47 1.78 1.03 -6.62
CA ALA A 47 1.83 -0.42 -6.50
C ALA A 47 3.10 -0.91 -5.77
N ALA A 48 2.93 -1.94 -4.95
CA ALA A 48 4.06 -2.64 -4.34
C ALA A 48 4.84 -3.44 -5.41
N PRO A 49 6.17 -3.48 -5.38
CA PRO A 49 6.96 -4.11 -6.45
C PRO A 49 6.68 -5.62 -6.61
N GLU A 50 6.36 -6.32 -5.53
CA GLU A 50 6.14 -7.77 -5.53
C GLU A 50 4.82 -8.24 -6.16
N ILE A 51 3.92 -7.32 -6.56
CA ILE A 51 2.65 -7.69 -7.21
C ILE A 51 2.80 -8.05 -8.70
N ASP A 52 4.03 -8.06 -9.22
CA ASP A 52 4.36 -8.33 -10.62
C ASP A 52 4.00 -9.75 -11.11
N GLY A 53 3.52 -10.61 -10.21
CA GLY A 53 3.08 -11.97 -10.52
C GLY A 53 4.20 -12.98 -10.74
N THR A 54 5.46 -12.61 -10.49
CA THR A 54 6.62 -13.49 -10.69
C THR A 54 6.97 -14.35 -9.47
N TRP A 55 6.29 -14.13 -8.34
CA TRP A 55 6.54 -14.80 -7.06
C TRP A 55 5.33 -15.60 -6.59
N ASP A 56 5.61 -16.77 -6.02
CA ASP A 56 4.71 -17.52 -5.16
C ASP A 56 4.99 -17.15 -3.70
N VAL A 57 3.93 -16.99 -2.91
CA VAL A 57 4.02 -16.56 -1.51
C VAL A 57 3.34 -17.57 -0.61
N GLN A 58 4.02 -17.95 0.46
CA GLN A 58 3.45 -18.78 1.52
C GLN A 58 3.71 -18.15 2.87
N GLU A 59 2.69 -18.15 3.72
CA GLU A 59 2.83 -17.78 5.13
C GLU A 59 3.37 -18.98 5.93
N ILE A 60 4.53 -18.80 6.55
CA ILE A 60 5.19 -19.80 7.39
C ILE A 60 5.03 -19.41 8.86
N PRO A 61 4.44 -20.29 9.69
CA PRO A 61 4.37 -20.03 11.12
C PRO A 61 5.76 -20.07 11.75
N MET A 62 6.10 -19.02 12.51
CA MET A 62 7.29 -18.99 13.35
C MET A 62 6.88 -19.11 14.82
N GLU A 63 7.44 -20.10 15.54
CA GLU A 63 7.14 -20.29 16.96
C GLU A 63 7.49 -19.04 17.77
N GLY A 64 6.48 -18.42 18.39
CA GLY A 64 6.65 -17.29 19.29
C GLY A 64 6.89 -15.93 18.59
N GLN A 65 6.74 -15.84 17.27
CA GLN A 65 6.88 -14.60 16.49
C GLN A 65 5.70 -14.43 15.51
N ARG A 66 5.65 -13.27 14.84
CA ARG A 66 4.75 -13.08 13.70
C ARG A 66 5.11 -14.08 12.61
N ASN A 67 4.10 -14.62 11.93
CA ASN A 67 4.30 -15.45 10.75
C ASN A 67 5.12 -14.69 9.71
N THR A 68 5.99 -15.41 8.99
CA THR A 68 6.88 -14.84 7.98
C THR A 68 6.41 -15.29 6.60
N LEU A 69 6.48 -14.39 5.64
CA LEU A 69 6.18 -14.67 4.24
C LEU A 69 7.43 -15.20 3.53
N GLN A 70 7.31 -16.38 2.95
CA GLN A 70 8.33 -16.96 2.09
C GLN A 70 7.97 -16.76 0.63
N TYR A 71 8.87 -16.09 -0.09
CA TYR A 71 8.77 -15.88 -1.53
C TYR A 71 9.58 -16.92 -2.27
N THR A 72 8.95 -17.58 -3.22
CA THR A 72 9.61 -18.49 -4.16
C THR A 72 9.37 -18.00 -5.57
N LYS A 73 10.46 -17.82 -6.34
CA LYS A 73 10.33 -17.39 -7.73
C LYS A 73 9.58 -18.46 -8.51
N TYR A 74 8.54 -18.06 -9.24
CA TYR A 74 7.75 -18.99 -10.01
C TYR A 74 8.53 -19.52 -11.22
N THR A 75 8.48 -20.84 -11.43
CA THR A 75 9.19 -21.52 -12.53
C THR A 75 8.27 -22.43 -13.37
N GLY A 76 6.95 -22.28 -13.25
CA GLY A 76 5.99 -23.07 -14.01
C GLY A 76 5.65 -22.49 -15.39
N PRO A 77 4.61 -23.03 -16.06
CA PRO A 77 4.12 -22.52 -17.34
C PRO A 77 3.65 -21.06 -17.26
N GLU A 78 3.49 -20.39 -18.40
CA GLU A 78 2.95 -19.02 -18.42
C GLU A 78 1.63 -18.92 -17.65
N ARG A 79 1.59 -17.98 -16.69
CA ARG A 79 0.45 -17.73 -15.81
C ARG A 79 -0.49 -16.72 -16.44
N ARG A 80 -1.80 -16.96 -16.32
CA ARG A 80 -2.84 -15.96 -16.64
C ARG A 80 -4.10 -16.25 -15.86
N ASN A 81 -4.59 -15.27 -15.12
CA ASN A 81 -5.92 -15.27 -14.50
C ASN A 81 -6.77 -14.05 -14.93
N MET A 82 -6.20 -13.14 -15.74
CA MET A 82 -6.89 -12.01 -16.33
C MET A 82 -7.33 -12.27 -17.78
N PRO A 83 -8.47 -11.71 -18.22
CA PRO A 83 -8.92 -11.80 -19.62
C PRO A 83 -7.84 -11.43 -20.64
N ILE A 84 -7.85 -12.07 -21.81
CA ILE A 84 -6.84 -11.83 -22.86
C ILE A 84 -6.84 -10.40 -23.41
N ASN A 85 -7.97 -9.71 -23.27
CA ASN A 85 -8.20 -8.34 -23.70
C ASN A 85 -8.02 -7.31 -22.56
N THR A 86 -7.53 -7.70 -21.38
CA THR A 86 -7.20 -6.75 -20.32
C THR A 86 -6.15 -5.76 -20.82
N PRO A 87 -6.40 -4.45 -20.77
CA PRO A 87 -5.43 -3.43 -21.18
C PRO A 87 -4.19 -3.43 -20.28
N GLY A 88 -3.05 -2.98 -20.84
CA GLY A 88 -1.77 -2.89 -20.14
C GLY A 88 -0.89 -4.13 -20.31
N ASN A 89 0.36 -4.00 -19.87
CA ASN A 89 1.40 -5.01 -20.00
C ASN A 89 2.13 -5.29 -18.67
N ASN A 90 1.67 -4.72 -17.57
CA ASN A 90 2.21 -5.01 -16.25
C ASN A 90 1.85 -6.43 -15.81
N GLY A 91 2.59 -6.97 -14.84
CA GLY A 91 2.39 -8.30 -14.31
C GLY A 91 0.94 -8.57 -13.89
N TRP A 92 0.34 -7.64 -13.13
CA TRP A 92 -1.05 -7.72 -12.69
C TRP A 92 -2.10 -7.60 -13.79
N ASN A 93 -1.74 -7.15 -15.01
CA ASN A 93 -2.63 -7.19 -16.17
C ASN A 93 -2.75 -8.60 -16.79
N VAL A 94 -1.82 -9.50 -16.46
CA VAL A 94 -1.78 -10.88 -16.94
C VAL A 94 -2.13 -11.84 -15.80
N TRP A 95 -1.45 -11.69 -14.67
CA TRP A 95 -1.60 -12.46 -13.44
C TRP A 95 -1.86 -11.52 -12.25
N ASN A 96 -3.13 -11.31 -11.95
CA ASN A 96 -3.54 -10.52 -10.79
C ASN A 96 -3.36 -11.36 -9.52
N VAL A 97 -2.29 -11.08 -8.78
CA VAL A 97 -1.95 -11.77 -7.53
C VAL A 97 -2.97 -11.54 -6.41
N PHE A 98 -3.70 -10.41 -6.41
CA PHE A 98 -4.64 -10.10 -5.34
C PHE A 98 -5.81 -11.10 -5.29
N LEU A 99 -6.21 -11.64 -6.44
CA LEU A 99 -7.24 -12.69 -6.53
C LEU A 99 -6.84 -14.00 -5.86
N GLU A 100 -5.55 -14.31 -5.83
CA GLU A 100 -5.00 -15.51 -5.21
C GLU A 100 -4.65 -15.25 -3.75
N TRP A 101 -3.91 -14.17 -3.46
CA TRP A 101 -3.51 -13.81 -2.10
C TRP A 101 -4.69 -13.52 -1.19
N GLY A 102 -5.77 -12.93 -1.70
CA GLY A 102 -6.99 -12.73 -0.91
C GLY A 102 -7.60 -14.03 -0.37
N LYS A 103 -7.29 -15.18 -0.98
CA LYS A 103 -7.74 -16.51 -0.53
C LYS A 103 -6.66 -17.26 0.26
N GLU A 104 -5.43 -17.19 -0.23
CA GLU A 104 -4.35 -18.09 0.21
C GLU A 104 -3.35 -17.43 1.15
N CYS A 105 -3.18 -16.11 1.07
CA CYS A 105 -2.24 -15.36 1.89
C CYS A 105 -2.70 -13.90 2.14
N PRO A 106 -3.76 -13.68 2.96
CA PRO A 106 -4.28 -12.34 3.23
C PRO A 106 -3.24 -11.38 3.82
N LYS A 107 -2.23 -11.91 4.52
CA LYS A 107 -1.15 -11.11 5.09
C LYS A 107 -0.28 -10.44 4.02
N GLU A 108 0.05 -11.17 2.95
CA GLU A 108 0.81 -10.58 1.83
C GLU A 108 0.02 -9.46 1.16
N LEU A 109 -1.28 -9.71 0.96
CA LEU A 109 -2.19 -8.75 0.38
C LEU A 109 -2.35 -7.48 1.25
N GLU A 110 -2.37 -7.62 2.58
CA GLU A 110 -2.29 -6.51 3.54
C GLU A 110 -1.02 -5.68 3.31
N LEU A 111 0.14 -6.32 3.24
CA LEU A 111 1.43 -5.62 3.16
C LEU A 111 1.64 -4.94 1.81
N ALA A 112 1.10 -5.49 0.72
CA ALA A 112 1.08 -4.82 -0.58
C ALA A 112 0.26 -3.52 -0.52
N GLU A 113 -0.89 -3.52 0.15
CA GLU A 113 -1.71 -2.30 0.32
C GLU A 113 -1.12 -1.31 1.33
N VAL A 114 -0.35 -1.78 2.32
CA VAL A 114 0.46 -0.92 3.19
C VAL A 114 1.50 -0.14 2.38
N PHE A 115 2.16 -0.78 1.41
CA PHE A 115 3.09 -0.08 0.52
C PHE A 115 2.39 1.02 -0.28
N SER A 116 1.24 0.71 -0.89
CA SER A 116 0.44 1.69 -1.63
C SER A 116 -0.05 2.85 -0.75
N LEU A 117 -0.39 2.57 0.51
CA LEU A 117 -0.65 3.60 1.52
C LEU A 117 0.59 4.45 1.80
N GLY A 118 1.75 3.83 2.01
CA GLY A 118 3.04 4.50 2.20
C GLY A 118 3.33 5.49 1.08
N ARG A 119 3.23 5.04 -0.17
CA ARG A 119 3.39 5.87 -1.38
C ARG A 119 2.41 7.04 -1.38
N SER A 120 1.14 6.77 -1.08
CA SER A 120 0.10 7.79 -1.05
C SER A 120 0.33 8.84 0.05
N MET A 121 0.75 8.41 1.24
CA MET A 121 1.07 9.31 2.36
C MET A 121 2.32 10.15 2.04
N TRP A 122 3.35 9.56 1.44
CA TRP A 122 4.51 10.29 0.95
C TRP A 122 4.11 11.37 -0.06
N MET A 123 3.29 11.04 -1.07
CA MET A 123 2.81 12.02 -2.05
C MET A 123 2.07 13.20 -1.38
N LEU A 124 1.25 12.92 -0.36
CA LEU A 124 0.51 13.96 0.35
C LEU A 124 1.39 14.85 1.23
N LEU A 125 2.36 14.25 1.92
CA LEU A 125 3.23 14.97 2.86
C LEU A 125 4.35 15.72 2.14
N ARG A 126 5.02 15.07 1.18
CA ARG A 126 6.14 15.64 0.43
C ARG A 126 5.66 16.58 -0.67
N GLN A 127 4.54 16.28 -1.32
CA GLN A 127 4.04 17.00 -2.50
C GLN A 127 5.07 17.05 -3.65
N PRO A 128 5.47 15.90 -4.21
CA PRO A 128 6.40 15.84 -5.33
C PRO A 128 5.85 16.57 -6.55
N ASP A 129 6.74 16.99 -7.45
CA ASP A 129 6.33 17.51 -8.75
C ASP A 129 5.67 16.39 -9.58
N PHE A 130 4.36 16.46 -9.75
CA PHE A 130 3.59 15.43 -10.46
C PHE A 130 3.89 15.37 -11.96
N ASP A 131 4.45 16.44 -12.55
CA ASP A 131 4.88 16.41 -13.95
C ASP A 131 6.01 15.39 -14.16
N SER A 132 6.74 15.03 -13.09
CA SER A 132 7.77 13.98 -13.15
C SER A 132 7.21 12.55 -13.20
N PHE A 133 5.89 12.36 -13.03
CA PHE A 133 5.28 11.03 -12.98
C PHE A 133 4.88 10.51 -14.36
N ASP A 134 4.85 11.37 -15.37
CA ASP A 134 4.50 10.98 -16.75
C ASP A 134 5.50 9.98 -17.36
N ASP A 135 6.75 10.00 -16.87
CA ASP A 135 7.84 9.11 -17.32
C ASP A 135 7.96 7.81 -16.50
N VAL A 136 7.11 7.59 -15.50
CA VAL A 136 7.15 6.41 -14.62
C VAL A 136 6.58 5.20 -15.35
N THR A 137 7.42 4.20 -15.60
CA THR A 137 7.05 2.98 -16.34
C THR A 137 7.02 1.73 -15.49
N CYS A 138 7.79 1.70 -14.39
CA CYS A 138 7.75 0.65 -13.38
C CYS A 138 7.74 1.24 -11.95
N THR A 139 7.38 0.40 -10.98
CA THR A 139 7.23 0.77 -9.57
C THR A 139 8.52 1.31 -8.97
N GLU A 140 9.67 0.82 -9.46
CA GLU A 140 11.01 1.16 -9.01
C GLU A 140 11.55 2.48 -9.58
N ASP A 141 10.89 3.05 -10.60
CA ASP A 141 11.34 4.31 -11.22
C ASP A 141 11.19 5.51 -10.26
N LEU A 142 10.27 5.40 -9.30
CA LEU A 142 10.00 6.47 -8.34
C LEU A 142 10.87 6.36 -7.09
N VAL A 143 11.54 7.46 -6.76
CA VAL A 143 12.34 7.62 -5.53
C VAL A 143 11.58 8.44 -4.49
N GLU A 144 11.38 7.88 -3.29
CA GLU A 144 10.71 8.55 -2.17
C GLU A 144 11.70 9.39 -1.35
N ASP A 145 12.15 10.50 -1.94
CA ASP A 145 12.96 11.50 -1.25
C ASP A 145 12.10 12.38 -0.32
N TRP A 146 12.72 13.00 0.67
CA TRP A 146 12.07 13.98 1.56
C TRP A 146 12.67 15.39 1.39
N ASP A 147 13.23 15.67 0.20
CA ASP A 147 13.80 16.98 -0.08
C ASP A 147 12.69 18.04 -0.05
N LEU A 148 13.01 19.19 0.56
CA LEU A 148 12.10 20.32 0.75
C LEU A 148 10.91 20.05 1.68
N ALA A 149 10.92 18.96 2.46
CA ALA A 149 9.87 18.61 3.43
C ALA A 149 10.32 18.79 4.89
N ASP A 150 11.05 19.88 5.19
CA ASP A 150 11.61 20.14 6.54
C ASP A 150 10.54 20.42 7.62
N ASP A 151 9.33 20.77 7.20
CA ASP A 151 8.17 21.02 8.05
C ASP A 151 7.45 19.74 8.49
N ILE A 152 7.69 18.62 7.82
CA ILE A 152 7.10 17.33 8.17
C ILE A 152 7.84 16.70 9.35
N PRO A 153 7.14 16.28 10.43
CA PRO A 153 7.78 15.65 11.58
C PRO A 153 8.57 14.39 11.21
N GLU A 154 9.75 14.25 11.80
CA GLU A 154 10.67 13.16 11.47
C GLU A 154 10.09 11.77 11.76
N HIS A 155 9.29 11.62 12.82
CA HIS A 155 8.62 10.35 13.12
C HIS A 155 7.52 10.00 12.11
N TRP A 156 6.91 10.99 11.44
CA TRP A 156 5.97 10.76 10.34
C TRP A 156 6.70 10.28 9.09
N LYS A 157 7.86 10.88 8.77
CA LYS A 157 8.70 10.41 7.66
C LYS A 157 9.11 8.94 7.86
N ARG A 158 9.51 8.59 9.08
CA ARG A 158 9.89 7.21 9.44
C ARG A 158 8.73 6.22 9.30
N VAL A 159 7.54 6.52 9.82
CA VAL A 159 6.43 5.56 9.68
C VAL A 159 6.06 5.33 8.20
N VAL A 160 6.17 6.37 7.37
CA VAL A 160 5.95 6.24 5.92
C VAL A 160 7.04 5.40 5.28
N GLN A 161 8.32 5.57 5.66
CA GLN A 161 9.41 4.71 5.22
C GLN A 161 9.22 3.25 5.65
N ASP A 162 8.71 3.00 6.86
CA ASP A 162 8.40 1.67 7.36
C ASP A 162 7.29 1.00 6.54
N CYS A 163 6.41 1.75 5.87
CA CYS A 163 5.45 1.20 4.91
C CYS A 163 6.10 0.81 3.56
N LEU A 164 7.20 1.47 3.20
CA LEU A 164 7.82 1.44 1.87
C LEU A 164 8.99 0.45 1.76
N HIS A 165 9.21 -0.37 2.77
CA HIS A 165 10.26 -1.39 2.69
C HIS A 165 10.04 -2.33 1.50
N HIS A 166 11.10 -2.61 0.75
CA HIS A 166 11.04 -3.51 -0.39
C HIS A 166 10.73 -4.96 0.02
N ASP A 167 11.22 -5.44 1.16
CA ASP A 167 10.83 -6.74 1.72
C ASP A 167 9.53 -6.58 2.53
N PRO A 168 8.40 -7.19 2.13
CA PRO A 168 7.14 -7.04 2.83
C PRO A 168 7.21 -7.49 4.30
N ASN A 169 8.08 -8.45 4.65
CA ASN A 169 8.25 -8.89 6.04
C ASN A 169 8.80 -7.81 6.97
N THR A 170 9.44 -6.79 6.42
CA THR A 170 9.99 -5.66 7.17
C THR A 170 9.06 -4.46 7.23
N ARG A 171 7.93 -4.49 6.50
CA ARG A 171 6.95 -3.41 6.55
C ARG A 171 6.19 -3.39 7.87
N ILE A 172 5.84 -2.19 8.31
CA ILE A 172 4.90 -1.99 9.42
C ILE A 172 3.56 -2.68 9.11
N GLY A 173 2.94 -3.32 10.11
CA GLY A 173 1.60 -3.90 9.94
C GLY A 173 0.53 -2.81 9.85
N LEU A 174 -0.58 -3.08 9.15
CA LEU A 174 -1.65 -2.11 8.97
C LEU A 174 -2.31 -1.69 10.30
N GLY A 175 -2.43 -2.62 11.25
CA GLY A 175 -2.91 -2.30 12.60
C GLY A 175 -1.97 -1.35 13.35
N GLU A 176 -0.66 -1.58 13.29
CA GLU A 176 0.34 -0.70 13.93
C GLU A 176 0.37 0.69 13.27
N LEU A 177 0.15 0.74 11.96
CA LEU A 177 0.03 1.99 11.23
C LEU A 177 -1.21 2.79 11.67
N VAL A 178 -2.34 2.13 11.92
CA VAL A 178 -3.53 2.79 12.48
C VAL A 178 -3.25 3.33 13.87
N ASP A 179 -2.68 2.51 14.75
CA ASP A 179 -2.34 2.90 16.12
C ASP A 179 -1.39 4.11 16.14
N PHE A 180 -0.41 4.14 15.24
CA PHE A 180 0.48 5.30 15.08
C PHE A 180 -0.32 6.58 14.79
N TRP A 181 -1.16 6.57 13.75
CA TRP A 181 -1.89 7.77 13.34
C TRP A 181 -2.95 8.22 14.35
N ASP A 182 -3.58 7.28 15.07
CA ASP A 182 -4.51 7.60 16.15
C ASP A 182 -3.78 8.30 17.32
N ASN A 183 -2.59 7.82 17.70
CA ASN A 183 -1.77 8.47 18.72
C ASN A 183 -1.35 9.90 18.31
N GLU A 184 -0.95 10.09 17.05
CA GLU A 184 -0.58 11.41 16.52
C GLU A 184 -1.78 12.38 16.51
N LYS A 185 -2.96 11.88 16.10
CA LYS A 185 -4.20 12.67 16.13
C LYS A 185 -4.55 13.10 17.55
N GLU A 186 -4.42 12.21 18.53
CA GLU A 186 -4.65 12.55 19.94
C GLU A 186 -3.64 13.58 20.47
N ALA A 187 -2.37 13.45 20.12
CA ALA A 187 -1.33 14.39 20.53
C ALA A 187 -1.61 15.80 19.99
N MET A 188 -1.95 15.92 18.71
CA MET A 188 -2.34 17.19 18.10
C MET A 188 -3.62 17.80 18.70
N GLY A 189 -4.58 16.95 19.07
CA GLY A 189 -5.80 17.38 19.76
C GLY A 189 -5.52 18.02 21.12
N LYS A 190 -4.52 17.51 21.86
CA LYS A 190 -4.11 18.05 23.17
C LYS A 190 -3.37 19.38 23.04
N ASP A 191 -2.54 19.55 22.01
CA ASP A 191 -1.81 20.79 21.74
C ASP A 191 -2.73 21.97 21.37
N ASN A 192 -3.87 21.68 20.71
CA ASN A 192 -4.88 22.68 20.37
C ASN A 192 -5.75 23.14 21.55
N VAL A 193 -5.73 22.42 22.68
CA VAL A 193 -6.45 22.81 23.92
C VAL A 193 -5.61 23.75 24.79
N HIS A 194 -4.30 23.87 24.52
CA HIS A 194 -3.35 24.69 25.27
C HIS A 194 -2.86 25.94 24.52
N ARG A 195 -3.46 26.28 23.38
CA ARG A 195 -3.30 27.55 22.67
C ARG A 195 -4.56 28.40 22.80
#